data_AF-A0AA42U279-F1
#
_entry.id   AF-A0AA42U279-F1
#
_cell.length_a   1.000
_cell.length_b   1.000
_cell.length_c   1.000
_cell.angle_alpha   90.00
_cell.angle_beta   90.00
_cell.angle_gamma   90.00
#
_symmetry.space_group_name_H-M   'P 1'
#
loop_
_entity.id
_entity.type
_entity.pdbx_description
1 polymer ?
#
loop_
_entity_poly.entity_id
_entity_poly.type
_entity_poly.pdbx_seq_one_letter_code
_entity_poly.pdbx_strand_id
1 'polypeptide(L)'
;MAWIYNGGMDSVLQRTSGIGFFSRLGETLPATAGVVAVRSLAEALRTIDTDGFEWMPTTLGDSDPFHGALPHPAELADARRELNRSLMRALSALDLPALRCGAHDLHLVARDGAMFAFRQRLLETHLGLPAHWEPVLALYERGHWPLAHAPGRLLVL
;
A
#
# COMPACT_ATOMS: atom_id res chain seq x y z
N MET A 1 -22.72 15.02 -19.49
CA MET A 1 -21.57 15.37 -18.62
C MET A 1 -20.83 14.09 -18.27
N ALA A 2 -19.77 13.72 -19.00
CA ALA A 2 -19.06 12.45 -18.83
C ALA A 2 -17.57 12.54 -19.24
N TRP A 3 -16.84 13.56 -18.76
CA TRP A 3 -15.46 13.83 -19.22
C TRP A 3 -14.41 13.99 -18.11
N ILE A 4 -14.78 13.94 -16.82
CA ILE A 4 -13.82 14.17 -15.71
C ILE A 4 -13.36 12.86 -15.05
N TYR A 5 -14.07 11.74 -15.24
CA TYR A 5 -13.83 10.51 -14.46
C TYR A 5 -12.66 9.64 -14.95
N ASN A 6 -12.35 9.63 -16.26
CA ASN A 6 -11.33 8.74 -16.79
C ASN A 6 -9.90 9.12 -16.41
N GLY A 7 -9.60 10.42 -16.27
CA GLY A 7 -8.24 10.88 -16.01
C GLY A 7 -7.67 10.42 -14.66
N GLY A 8 -8.52 10.32 -13.63
CA GLY A 8 -8.12 9.85 -12.31
C GLY A 8 -7.78 8.35 -12.30
N MET A 9 -8.57 7.53 -13.00
CA MET A 9 -8.35 6.08 -13.05
C MET A 9 -7.11 5.72 -13.87
N ASP A 10 -6.94 6.37 -15.03
CA ASP A 10 -5.77 6.19 -15.89
C ASP A 10 -4.49 6.60 -15.15
N SER A 11 -4.55 7.62 -14.29
CA SER A 11 -3.40 8.04 -13.48
C SER A 11 -2.97 6.97 -12.46
N VAL A 12 -3.89 6.28 -11.78
CA VAL A 12 -3.53 5.21 -10.83
C VAL A 12 -2.88 4.04 -11.56
N LEU A 13 -3.40 3.68 -12.74
CA LEU A 13 -2.84 2.60 -13.56
C LEU A 13 -1.44 2.95 -14.09
N GLN A 14 -1.25 4.18 -14.60
CA GLN A 14 0.04 4.65 -15.10
C GLN A 14 1.12 4.71 -14.01
N ARG A 15 0.73 5.13 -12.80
CA ARG A 15 1.65 5.28 -11.66
C ARG A 15 2.35 3.99 -11.28
N THR A 16 1.73 2.82 -11.47
CA THR A 16 2.37 1.53 -11.16
C THR A 16 3.61 1.24 -12.01
N SER A 17 3.74 1.89 -13.17
CA SER A 17 4.89 1.72 -14.06
C SER A 17 6.08 2.54 -13.56
N GLY A 18 7.17 1.86 -13.22
CA GLY A 18 8.43 2.50 -12.82
C GLY A 18 8.60 2.77 -11.32
N ILE A 19 7.65 2.32 -10.48
CA ILE A 19 7.84 2.36 -9.03
C ILE A 19 8.95 1.38 -8.62
N GLY A 20 9.96 1.90 -7.94
CA GLY A 20 10.99 1.11 -7.26
C GLY A 20 10.48 0.58 -5.93
N PHE A 21 9.46 -0.27 -5.94
CA PHE A 21 8.85 -0.82 -4.72
C PHE A 21 9.93 -1.39 -3.80
N PHE A 22 9.87 -1.05 -2.52
CA PHE A 22 10.76 -1.59 -1.48
C PHE A 22 12.26 -1.33 -1.71
N SER A 23 12.62 -0.40 -2.60
CA SER A 23 14.02 -0.08 -2.91
C SER A 23 14.77 0.65 -1.79
N ARG A 24 14.06 1.18 -0.78
CA ARG A 24 14.58 2.02 0.30
C ARG A 24 14.15 1.57 1.69
N LEU A 25 13.91 0.27 1.87
CA LEU A 25 13.56 -0.32 3.17
C LEU A 25 14.63 0.01 4.22
N GLY A 26 14.18 0.53 5.37
CA GLY A 26 15.02 0.91 6.51
C GLY A 26 15.77 2.23 6.33
N GLU A 27 15.64 2.90 5.19
CA GLU A 27 16.23 4.23 4.98
C GLU A 27 15.48 5.31 5.77
N THR A 28 16.21 6.37 6.14
CA THR A 28 15.62 7.44 6.95
C THR A 28 14.63 8.26 6.11
N LEU A 29 13.38 8.33 6.57
CA LEU A 29 12.39 9.25 6.06
C LEU A 29 12.51 10.61 6.75
N PRO A 30 12.33 11.75 6.05
CA PRO A 30 12.14 13.04 6.68
C PRO A 30 11.02 12.97 7.71
N ALA A 31 11.18 13.64 8.85
CA ALA A 31 10.15 13.74 9.86
C ALA A 31 8.86 14.26 9.23
N THR A 32 7.88 13.38 9.09
CA THR A 32 6.60 13.63 8.43
C THR A 32 5.51 13.36 9.44
N ALA A 33 4.58 14.30 9.62
CA ALA A 33 3.47 14.12 10.55
C ALA A 33 2.72 12.81 10.23
N GLY A 34 2.46 12.00 11.25
CA GLY A 34 1.75 10.72 11.08
C GLY A 34 2.60 9.59 10.48
N VAL A 35 3.92 9.73 10.35
CA VAL A 35 4.81 8.63 9.93
C VAL A 35 5.78 8.26 11.05
N VAL A 36 5.80 6.98 11.40
CA VAL A 36 6.77 6.37 12.30
C VAL A 36 7.69 5.49 11.45
N ALA A 37 8.90 5.98 11.20
CA ALA A 37 9.89 5.27 10.40
C ALA A 37 10.77 4.38 11.30
N VAL A 38 10.93 3.12 10.91
CA VAL A 38 11.79 2.13 11.57
C VAL A 38 12.87 1.65 10.61
N ARG A 39 14.01 1.20 11.13
CA ARG A 39 15.19 0.89 10.30
C ARG A 39 15.34 -0.59 9.94
N SER A 40 14.51 -1.45 10.53
CA SER A 40 14.57 -2.89 10.30
C SER A 40 13.22 -3.55 10.52
N LEU A 41 13.00 -4.69 9.88
CA LEU A 41 11.80 -5.49 10.11
C LEU A 41 11.69 -5.94 11.57
N ALA A 42 12.79 -6.30 12.22
CA ALA A 42 12.79 -6.69 13.63
C ALA A 42 12.30 -5.56 14.55
N GLU A 43 12.67 -4.31 14.25
CA GLU A 43 12.16 -3.14 14.95
C GLU A 43 10.67 -2.93 14.68
N ALA A 44 10.26 -3.05 13.41
CA ALA A 44 8.87 -2.91 13.01
C ALA A 44 7.95 -3.90 13.74
N LEU A 45 8.34 -5.19 13.81
CA LEU A 45 7.59 -6.23 14.52
C LEU A 45 7.41 -5.90 16.01
N ARG A 46 8.49 -5.45 16.67
CA ARG A 46 8.39 -5.01 18.08
C ARG A 46 7.45 -3.83 18.24
N THR A 47 7.55 -2.83 17.37
CA THR A 47 6.68 -1.64 17.42
C THR A 47 5.21 -2.01 17.20
N ILE A 48 4.91 -2.99 16.34
CA ILE A 48 3.54 -3.50 16.18
C ILE A 48 3.03 -4.10 17.50
N ASP A 49 3.84 -4.92 18.15
CA ASP A 49 3.45 -5.60 19.40
C ASP A 49 3.30 -4.63 20.59
N THR A 50 4.08 -3.54 20.64
CA THR A 50 4.13 -2.65 21.82
C THR A 50 3.33 -1.36 21.69
N ASP A 51 3.16 -0.83 20.46
CA ASP A 51 2.71 0.55 20.26
C ASP A 51 1.30 0.65 19.65
N GLY A 52 0.54 -0.45 19.66
CA GLY A 52 -0.87 -0.47 19.24
C GLY A 52 -1.07 -0.24 17.75
N PHE A 53 -0.11 -0.65 16.92
CA PHE A 53 -0.29 -0.69 15.48
C PHE A 53 -0.97 -1.99 15.05
N GLU A 54 -1.79 -1.90 14.02
CA GLU A 54 -2.40 -3.02 13.33
C GLU A 54 -1.80 -3.17 11.94
N TRP A 55 -1.64 -4.41 11.48
CA TRP A 55 -1.12 -4.69 10.14
C TRP A 55 -1.98 -4.03 9.07
N MET A 56 -1.32 -3.49 8.03
CA MET A 56 -2.05 -3.03 6.84
C MET A 56 -2.78 -4.21 6.20
N PRO A 57 -4.00 -3.98 5.67
CA PRO A 57 -4.77 -5.01 4.98
C PRO A 57 -4.02 -5.53 3.75
N THR A 58 -4.15 -6.82 3.51
CA THR A 58 -3.48 -7.56 2.42
C THR A 58 -4.47 -8.26 1.49
N THR A 59 -5.64 -8.64 2.01
CA THR A 59 -6.67 -9.36 1.27
C THR A 59 -7.94 -8.53 1.06
N LEU A 60 -8.76 -8.88 0.06
CA LEU A 60 -10.05 -8.21 -0.17
C LEU A 60 -11.06 -8.38 0.98
N GLY A 61 -10.86 -9.38 1.83
CA GLY A 61 -11.72 -9.61 3.00
C GLY A 61 -11.31 -8.78 4.22
N ASP A 62 -10.12 -8.19 4.19
CA ASP A 62 -9.63 -7.35 5.28
C ASP A 62 -10.39 -6.01 5.28
N SER A 63 -10.67 -5.48 6.47
CA SER A 63 -11.35 -4.19 6.59
C SER A 63 -10.45 -3.07 6.08
N ASP A 64 -11.00 -2.15 5.29
CA ASP A 64 -10.32 -0.89 5.00
C ASP A 64 -10.28 -0.03 6.28
N PRO A 65 -9.10 0.34 6.81
CA PRO A 65 -8.99 1.12 8.04
C PRO A 65 -9.40 2.59 7.88
N PHE A 66 -9.55 3.10 6.66
CA PHE A 66 -9.92 4.49 6.39
C PHE A 66 -11.39 4.65 6.06
N HIS A 67 -11.96 3.70 5.30
CA HIS A 67 -13.34 3.80 4.81
C HIS A 67 -14.27 2.69 5.31
N GLY A 68 -13.74 1.65 5.97
CA GLY A 68 -14.51 0.46 6.35
C GLY A 68 -14.98 -0.35 5.15
N ALA A 69 -16.18 -0.91 5.22
CA ALA A 69 -16.72 -1.71 4.13
C ALA A 69 -17.13 -0.82 2.94
N LEU A 70 -16.49 -1.05 1.79
CA LEU A 70 -16.79 -0.37 0.53
C LEU A 70 -17.53 -1.30 -0.45
N PRO A 71 -18.34 -0.75 -1.37
CA PRO A 71 -18.95 -1.53 -2.43
C PRO A 71 -17.89 -2.06 -3.41
N HIS A 72 -18.27 -3.08 -4.20
CA HIS A 72 -17.47 -3.65 -5.28
C HIS A 72 -18.14 -3.40 -6.64
N PRO A 73 -17.94 -2.23 -7.26
CA PRO A 73 -18.64 -1.85 -8.48
C PRO A 73 -18.19 -2.73 -9.65
N ALA A 74 -19.13 -3.30 -10.41
CA ALA A 74 -18.83 -4.25 -11.49
C ALA A 74 -18.09 -3.58 -12.66
N GLU A 75 -18.37 -2.31 -12.91
CA GLU A 75 -17.76 -1.49 -13.97
C GLU A 75 -16.23 -1.33 -13.82
N LEU A 76 -15.69 -1.52 -12.61
CA LEU A 76 -14.26 -1.50 -12.35
C LEU A 76 -13.56 -2.85 -12.62
N ALA A 77 -14.26 -3.87 -13.08
CA ALA A 77 -13.69 -5.21 -13.24
C ALA A 77 -12.45 -5.22 -14.14
N ASP A 78 -12.49 -4.54 -15.28
CA ASP A 78 -11.38 -4.49 -16.23
C ASP A 78 -10.22 -3.64 -15.69
N ALA A 79 -10.51 -2.47 -15.11
CA ALA A 79 -9.50 -1.62 -14.48
C ALA A 79 -8.76 -2.34 -13.34
N ARG A 80 -9.48 -3.07 -12.48
CA ARG A 80 -8.87 -3.90 -11.42
C ARG A 80 -8.02 -5.03 -11.99
N ARG A 81 -8.48 -5.67 -13.07
CA ARG A 81 -7.73 -6.75 -13.72
C ARG A 81 -6.41 -6.21 -14.29
N GLU A 82 -6.45 -5.05 -14.94
CA GLU A 82 -5.25 -4.40 -15.46
C GLU A 82 -4.29 -4.00 -14.34
N LEU A 83 -4.81 -3.32 -13.30
CA LEU A 83 -4.04 -2.91 -12.14
C LEU A 83 -3.33 -4.11 -11.49
N ASN A 84 -4.07 -5.18 -11.20
CA ASN A 84 -3.52 -6.38 -10.60
C ASN A 84 -2.44 -7.00 -11.48
N ARG A 85 -2.61 -7.01 -12.80
CA ARG A 85 -1.61 -7.56 -13.72
C ARG A 85 -0.32 -6.73 -13.69
N SER A 86 -0.43 -5.41 -13.72
CA SER A 86 0.72 -4.50 -13.66
C SER A 86 1.47 -4.62 -12.33
N LEU A 87 0.74 -4.63 -11.20
CA LEU A 87 1.33 -4.81 -9.88
C LEU A 87 1.98 -6.18 -9.73
N MET A 88 1.34 -7.26 -10.20
CA MET A 88 1.95 -8.58 -10.17
C MET A 88 3.26 -8.62 -10.94
N ARG A 89 3.34 -8.02 -12.13
CA ARG A 89 4.59 -7.94 -12.89
C ARG A 89 5.66 -7.14 -12.16
N ALA A 90 5.30 -6.03 -11.51
CA ALA A 90 6.23 -5.18 -10.78
C ALA A 90 6.77 -5.85 -9.51
N LEU A 91 5.93 -6.64 -8.82
CA LEU A 91 6.23 -7.15 -7.48
C LEU A 91 6.73 -8.61 -7.48
N SER A 92 6.39 -9.43 -8.48
CA SER A 92 6.67 -10.88 -8.45
C SER A 92 8.14 -11.25 -8.57
N ALA A 93 8.97 -10.35 -9.11
CA ALA A 93 10.39 -10.61 -9.38
C ALA A 93 11.32 -9.98 -8.32
N LEU A 94 10.77 -9.38 -7.27
CA LEU A 94 11.57 -8.72 -6.24
C LEU A 94 12.10 -9.75 -5.23
N ASP A 95 13.42 -9.86 -5.12
CA ASP A 95 14.07 -10.50 -3.98
C ASP A 95 14.37 -9.43 -2.92
N LEU A 96 13.75 -9.55 -1.76
CA LEU A 96 13.80 -8.55 -0.70
C LEU A 96 14.29 -9.19 0.62
N PRO A 97 15.60 -9.50 0.74
CA PRO A 97 16.16 -10.11 1.94
C PRO A 97 15.84 -9.34 3.23
N ALA A 98 15.68 -8.01 3.14
CA ALA A 98 15.29 -7.14 4.26
C ALA A 98 13.90 -7.47 4.86
N LEU A 99 13.06 -8.21 4.14
CA LEU A 99 11.75 -8.67 4.59
C LEU A 99 11.77 -10.05 5.28
N ARG A 100 12.97 -10.60 5.50
CA ARG A 100 13.17 -11.82 6.28
C ARG A 100 13.70 -11.47 7.68
N CYS A 101 13.07 -12.02 8.71
CA CYS A 101 13.48 -11.82 10.10
C CYS A 101 13.32 -13.12 10.89
N GLY A 102 14.44 -13.80 11.17
CA GLY A 102 14.41 -15.12 11.79
C GLY A 102 13.66 -16.12 10.92
N ALA A 103 12.63 -16.76 11.48
CA ALA A 103 11.74 -17.67 10.75
C ALA A 103 10.64 -16.97 9.94
N HIS A 104 10.50 -15.65 10.06
CA HIS A 104 9.48 -14.90 9.35
C HIS A 104 9.96 -14.47 7.97
N ASP A 105 9.17 -14.77 6.94
CA ASP A 105 9.31 -14.23 5.59
C ASP A 105 8.04 -13.46 5.25
N LEU A 106 8.16 -12.14 5.07
CA LEU A 106 7.04 -11.23 4.86
C LEU A 106 6.92 -10.73 3.41
N HIS A 107 7.58 -11.36 2.44
CA HIS A 107 7.48 -10.95 1.04
C HIS A 107 6.02 -10.96 0.55
N LEU A 108 5.28 -12.01 0.92
CA LEU A 108 3.88 -12.15 0.54
C LEU A 108 3.01 -11.04 1.15
N VAL A 109 3.22 -10.75 2.43
CA VAL A 109 2.49 -9.70 3.17
C VAL A 109 2.76 -8.33 2.55
N ALA A 110 4.03 -8.01 2.26
CA ALA A 110 4.40 -6.74 1.66
C ALA A 110 3.79 -6.56 0.27
N ARG A 111 3.88 -7.60 -0.58
CA ARG A 111 3.28 -7.60 -1.92
C ARG A 111 1.77 -7.41 -1.87
N ASP A 112 1.09 -8.21 -1.06
CA ASP A 112 -0.37 -8.23 -1.03
C ASP A 112 -0.91 -6.92 -0.41
N GLY A 113 -0.19 -6.34 0.55
CA GLY A 113 -0.46 -5.00 1.08
C GLY A 113 -0.34 -3.89 0.04
N ALA A 114 0.72 -3.92 -0.80
CA ALA A 114 0.83 -2.98 -1.93
C ALA A 114 -0.33 -3.16 -2.90
N MET A 115 -0.68 -4.40 -3.25
CA MET A 115 -1.83 -4.68 -4.12
C MET A 115 -3.14 -4.19 -3.53
N PHE A 116 -3.35 -4.33 -2.22
CA PHE A 116 -4.52 -3.80 -1.53
C PHE A 116 -4.59 -2.27 -1.64
N ALA A 117 -3.51 -1.57 -1.26
CA ALA A 117 -3.48 -0.10 -1.25
C ALA A 117 -3.85 0.51 -2.61
N PHE A 118 -3.28 -0.01 -3.69
CA PHE A 118 -3.57 0.49 -5.04
C PHE A 118 -5.01 0.21 -5.48
N ARG A 119 -5.58 -0.94 -5.10
CA ARG A 119 -6.99 -1.25 -5.37
C ARG A 119 -7.92 -0.30 -4.62
N GLN A 120 -7.60 0.02 -3.37
CA GLN A 120 -8.40 0.98 -2.61
C GLN A 120 -8.28 2.39 -3.18
N ARG A 121 -7.09 2.81 -3.61
CA ARG A 121 -6.94 4.09 -4.31
C ARG A 121 -7.80 4.17 -5.57
N LEU A 122 -7.86 3.10 -6.35
CA LEU A 122 -8.74 3.02 -7.52
C LEU A 122 -10.22 3.17 -7.12
N LEU A 123 -10.64 2.52 -6.02
CA LEU A 123 -11.99 2.67 -5.48
C LEU A 123 -12.26 4.10 -5.00
N GLU A 124 -11.34 4.74 -4.28
CA GLU A 124 -11.50 6.12 -3.82
C GLU A 124 -11.72 7.07 -4.99
N THR A 125 -10.92 6.95 -6.05
CA THR A 125 -11.11 7.73 -7.28
C THR A 125 -12.48 7.47 -7.90
N HIS A 126 -12.86 6.19 -8.01
CA HIS A 126 -14.13 5.82 -8.65
C HIS A 126 -15.37 6.21 -7.84
N LEU A 127 -15.26 6.28 -6.52
CA LEU A 127 -16.37 6.62 -5.64
C LEU A 127 -16.39 8.11 -5.25
N GLY A 128 -15.39 8.89 -5.68
CA GLY A 128 -15.24 10.29 -5.29
C GLY A 128 -14.97 10.48 -3.79
N LEU A 129 -14.29 9.51 -3.16
CA LEU A 129 -13.97 9.53 -1.74
C LEU A 129 -12.73 10.38 -1.44
N PRO A 130 -12.55 10.83 -0.18
CA PRO A 130 -11.28 11.40 0.26
C PRO A 130 -10.11 10.45 -0.02
N ALA A 131 -8.99 11.00 -0.46
CA ALA A 131 -7.82 10.24 -0.90
C ALA A 131 -6.94 9.78 0.29
N HIS A 132 -7.50 8.96 1.19
CA HIS A 132 -6.79 8.44 2.37
C HIS A 132 -5.70 7.43 2.02
N TRP A 133 -5.82 6.72 0.89
CA TRP A 133 -4.79 5.81 0.40
C TRP A 133 -3.65 6.50 -0.35
N GLU A 134 -3.81 7.77 -0.74
CA GLU A 134 -2.78 8.52 -1.48
C GLU A 134 -1.45 8.65 -0.70
N PRO A 135 -1.44 9.01 0.61
CA PRO A 135 -0.21 8.99 1.40
C PRO A 135 0.47 7.62 1.48
N VAL A 136 -0.30 6.52 1.47
CA VAL A 136 0.22 5.14 1.47
C VAL A 136 0.92 4.84 0.15
N LEU A 137 0.29 5.17 -0.98
CA LEU A 137 0.91 5.01 -2.30
C LEU A 137 2.19 5.83 -2.45
N ALA A 138 2.20 7.07 -1.95
CA ALA A 138 3.38 7.93 -1.99
C ALA A 138 4.58 7.30 -1.26
N LEU A 139 4.36 6.50 -0.21
CA LEU A 139 5.44 5.77 0.47
C LEU A 139 6.00 4.64 -0.39
N TYR A 140 5.13 3.87 -1.05
CA TYR A 140 5.56 2.84 -2.01
C TYR A 140 6.33 3.42 -3.19
N GLU A 141 5.88 4.56 -3.73
CA GLU A 141 6.55 5.28 -4.82
C GLU A 141 7.95 5.75 -4.45
N ARG A 142 8.17 6.06 -3.17
CA ARG A 142 9.46 6.42 -2.62
C ARG A 142 10.34 5.21 -2.27
N GLY A 143 9.83 3.99 -2.44
CA GLY A 143 10.54 2.74 -2.19
C GLY A 143 10.44 2.22 -0.76
N HIS A 144 9.52 2.73 0.06
CA HIS A 144 9.30 2.30 1.43
C HIS A 144 8.09 1.37 1.55
N TRP A 145 7.98 0.68 2.69
CA TRP A 145 6.85 -0.19 3.02
C TRP A 145 6.03 0.35 4.20
N PRO A 146 4.85 0.93 3.94
CA PRO A 146 3.86 1.17 4.99
C PRO A 146 3.25 -0.18 5.43
N LEU A 147 3.77 -0.78 6.50
CA LEU A 147 3.41 -2.13 6.91
C LEU A 147 2.28 -2.21 7.94
N ALA A 148 2.07 -1.15 8.70
CA ALA A 148 1.05 -1.11 9.76
C ALA A 148 0.49 0.30 9.98
N HIS A 149 -0.68 0.40 10.59
CA HIS A 149 -1.37 1.65 10.88
C HIS A 149 -1.85 1.74 12.33
N ALA A 150 -2.01 2.96 12.80
CA ALA A 150 -2.70 3.32 14.04
C ALA A 150 -3.47 4.65 13.78
N PRO A 151 -4.37 5.10 14.67
CA PRO A 151 -5.10 6.35 14.43
C PRO A 151 -4.18 7.53 14.09
N GLY A 152 -4.27 8.01 12.83
CA GLY A 152 -3.46 9.11 12.31
C GLY A 152 -1.97 8.81 12.10
N ARG A 153 -1.56 7.53 12.15
CA ARG A 153 -0.16 7.11 12.07
C ARG A 153 0.04 5.92 11.13
N LEU A 154 1.13 5.94 10.38
CA LEU A 154 1.64 4.83 9.59
C LEU A 154 3.00 4.42 10.13
N LEU A 155 3.17 3.12 10.38
CA LEU A 155 4.48 2.52 10.59
C LEU A 155 5.08 2.22 9.23
N VAL A 156 6.33 2.62 9.02
CA VAL A 156 6.98 2.51 7.72
C VAL A 156 8.38 1.94 7.88
N LEU A 157 8.66 0.89 7.10
CA LEU A 157 10.00 0.36 6.89
C LEU A 157 10.61 0.99 5.64
#